data_AF-A0A9P1IQ69-F1
#
_entry.id   AF-A0A9P1IQ69-F1
#
_cell.length_a   1.000
_cell.length_b   1.000
_cell.length_c   1.000
_cell.angle_alpha   90.00
_cell.angle_beta   90.00
_cell.angle_gamma   90.00
#
_symmetry.space_group_name_H-M   'P 1'
#
loop_
_entity.id
_entity.type
_entity.pdbx_description
1 polymer ?
#
loop_
_entity_poly.entity_id
_entity_poly.type
_entity_poly.pdbx_seq_one_letter_code
_entity_poly.pdbx_strand_id
1 'polypeptide(L)'
;MLLGFLPIFLLANFRATFGCARTSSTTTPTTTSDCCSALTQTLTSTSFPDGTMTFSYDSDTCRTTVTATCSSSDSSLGLYAAIVANTDQFLDYAENTVSFPGTCTDGDWFMGTPSLEIVTLECILTNPS
;
A
#
# COMPACT_ATOMS: atom_id res chain seq x y z
N MET A 1 41.41 5.16 55.24
CA MET A 1 40.53 5.03 54.06
C MET A 1 41.25 4.09 53.10
N LEU A 2 41.13 2.77 53.35
CA LEU A 2 40.34 1.79 52.56
C LEU A 2 40.84 1.75 51.09
N LEU A 3 41.34 0.66 50.48
CA LEU A 3 41.16 -0.80 50.59
C LEU A 3 42.41 -1.46 49.95
N GLY A 4 42.80 -2.72 50.15
CA GLY A 4 42.03 -3.92 50.46
C GLY A 4 41.89 -4.81 49.20
N PHE A 5 42.53 -5.98 49.26
CA PHE A 5 42.27 -7.25 48.55
C PHE A 5 42.90 -7.57 47.17
N LEU A 6 43.41 -8.80 47.19
CA LEU A 6 44.19 -9.62 46.24
C LEU A 6 43.29 -10.26 45.14
N PRO A 7 43.88 -11.02 44.18
CA PRO A 7 43.40 -11.21 42.81
C PRO A 7 42.52 -12.46 42.67
N ILE A 8 41.99 -12.72 41.47
CA ILE A 8 42.03 -14.05 40.82
C ILE A 8 41.49 -13.93 39.39
N PHE A 9 42.23 -14.59 38.51
CA PHE A 9 42.01 -14.85 37.10
C PHE A 9 40.55 -15.15 36.73
N LEU A 10 40.08 -14.50 35.66
CA LEU A 10 39.29 -15.20 34.66
C LEU A 10 39.86 -14.89 33.28
N LEU A 11 40.62 -15.86 32.75
CA LEU A 11 40.89 -15.97 31.33
C LEU A 11 39.61 -16.47 30.66
N ALA A 12 38.95 -15.61 29.89
CA ALA A 12 38.06 -16.06 28.83
C ALA A 12 38.45 -15.32 27.55
N ASN A 13 39.17 -16.04 26.70
CA ASN A 13 39.35 -15.71 25.29
C ASN A 13 37.98 -15.52 24.64
N PHE A 14 37.68 -14.36 24.08
CA PHE A 14 36.79 -14.29 22.92
C PHE A 14 37.32 -13.28 21.91
N ARG A 15 37.30 -13.76 20.66
CA ARG A 15 37.99 -13.23 19.49
C ARG A 15 37.57 -11.82 19.12
N ALA A 16 38.54 -11.08 18.57
CA ALA A 16 38.32 -9.83 17.86
C ALA A 16 37.41 -10.04 16.63
N THR A 17 36.44 -9.14 16.47
CA THR A 17 35.88 -8.78 15.16
C THR A 17 35.95 -7.27 15.02
N PHE A 18 36.69 -6.82 14.02
CA PHE A 18 36.78 -5.42 13.62
C PHE A 18 35.41 -4.98 13.09
N GLY A 19 34.71 -4.14 13.85
CA GLY A 19 33.60 -3.34 13.35
C GLY A 19 34.01 -1.87 13.39
N CYS A 20 34.34 -1.29 12.24
CA CYS A 20 34.35 0.17 12.13
C CYS A 20 32.90 0.63 12.34
N ALA A 21 32.59 1.18 13.51
CA ALA A 21 31.28 1.76 13.77
C ALA A 21 31.13 3.02 12.90
N ARG A 22 30.43 2.87 11.77
CA ARG A 22 30.00 3.98 10.94
C ARG A 22 28.89 4.69 11.71
N THR A 23 29.13 5.93 12.12
CA THR A 23 28.09 6.84 12.59
C THR A 23 27.14 7.11 11.43
N SER A 24 26.07 6.32 11.33
CA SER A 24 24.93 6.67 10.48
C SER A 24 24.17 7.79 11.20
N SER A 25 24.11 8.94 10.56
CA SER A 25 23.20 10.01 10.93
C SER A 25 21.78 9.46 10.95
N THR A 26 21.19 9.33 12.14
CA THR A 26 19.76 9.12 12.30
C THR A 26 19.07 10.40 11.89
N THR A 27 18.75 10.53 10.61
CA THR A 27 17.68 11.44 10.16
C THR A 27 16.39 10.93 10.78
N THR A 28 15.91 11.66 11.79
CA THR A 28 14.52 11.60 12.23
C THR A 28 13.63 11.60 10.98
N PRO A 29 12.83 10.55 10.70
CA PRO A 29 11.80 10.69 9.69
C PRO A 29 10.88 11.78 10.20
N THR A 30 10.79 12.87 9.44
CA THR A 30 9.69 13.82 9.57
C THR A 30 8.44 12.97 9.39
N THR A 31 7.66 12.78 10.45
CA THR A 31 6.36 12.14 10.38
C THR A 31 5.43 13.08 9.62
N THR A 32 5.59 13.18 8.30
CA THR A 32 4.44 13.40 7.42
C THR A 32 3.52 12.22 7.72
N SER A 33 2.32 12.53 8.17
CA SER A 33 1.35 11.50 8.48
C SER A 33 0.98 10.84 7.15
N ASP A 34 1.59 9.70 6.82
CA ASP A 34 1.30 8.85 5.64
C ASP A 34 -0.10 8.20 5.72
N CYS A 35 -1.05 8.87 6.37
CA CYS A 35 -2.41 8.42 6.52
C CYS A 35 -3.26 9.06 5.42
N CYS A 36 -3.88 8.23 4.61
CA CYS A 36 -4.78 8.70 3.55
C CYS A 36 -6.24 8.70 3.99
N SER A 37 -7.03 9.54 3.33
CA SER A 37 -8.49 9.53 3.44
C SER A 37 -9.07 8.30 2.73
N ALA A 38 -10.31 7.93 3.06
CA ALA A 38 -10.99 6.86 2.36
C ALA A 38 -11.25 7.25 0.89
N LEU A 39 -10.92 6.35 -0.04
CA LEU A 39 -11.27 6.44 -1.45
C LEU A 39 -12.78 6.29 -1.64
N THR A 40 -13.26 6.88 -2.72
CA THR A 40 -14.65 6.77 -3.17
C THR A 40 -14.67 6.40 -4.65
N GLN A 41 -15.70 5.66 -5.05
CA GLN A 41 -15.92 5.36 -6.45
C GLN A 41 -16.48 6.59 -7.16
N THR A 42 -15.91 6.90 -8.31
CA THR A 42 -16.51 7.81 -9.29
C THR A 42 -17.39 6.97 -10.21
N LEU A 43 -18.66 7.34 -10.34
CA LEU A 43 -19.60 6.68 -11.26
C LEU A 43 -19.38 7.22 -12.67
N THR A 44 -19.40 6.32 -13.64
CA THR A 44 -19.21 6.69 -15.05
C THR A 44 -20.55 6.80 -15.74
N SER A 45 -20.70 7.76 -16.65
CA SER A 45 -21.88 7.86 -17.53
C SER A 45 -21.70 7.02 -18.79
N THR A 46 -21.16 5.80 -18.66
CA THR A 46 -20.93 4.92 -19.81
C THR A 46 -22.19 4.17 -20.21
N SER A 47 -22.17 3.54 -21.40
CA SER A 47 -23.29 2.77 -21.94
C SER A 47 -23.52 1.41 -21.24
N PHE A 48 -22.62 1.01 -20.35
CA PHE A 48 -22.77 -0.15 -19.48
C PHE A 48 -22.91 0.32 -18.03
N PRO A 49 -23.68 -0.39 -17.18
CA PRO A 49 -23.76 -0.05 -15.77
C PRO A 49 -22.38 -0.18 -15.11
N ASP A 50 -22.06 0.74 -14.21
CA ASP A 50 -20.87 0.62 -13.37
C ASP A 50 -20.93 -0.64 -12.51
N GLY A 51 -19.76 -1.22 -12.24
CA GLY A 51 -19.64 -2.30 -11.26
C GLY A 51 -19.71 -1.76 -9.84
N THR A 52 -19.72 -2.68 -8.88
CA THR A 52 -19.63 -2.35 -7.46
C THR A 52 -18.17 -2.26 -7.07
N MET A 53 -17.73 -1.08 -6.64
CA MET A 53 -16.39 -0.88 -6.12
C MET A 53 -16.38 -0.92 -4.58
N THR A 54 -15.43 -1.65 -4.01
CA THR A 54 -15.23 -1.76 -2.57
C THR A 54 -13.76 -1.51 -2.23
N PHE A 55 -13.51 -0.93 -1.06
CA PHE A 55 -12.17 -0.58 -0.61
C PHE A 55 -11.92 -1.23 0.75
N SER A 56 -10.91 -2.09 0.80
CA SER A 56 -10.42 -2.69 2.05
C SER A 56 -9.13 -2.01 2.46
N TYR A 57 -9.07 -1.50 3.69
CA TYR A 57 -7.90 -0.80 4.23
C TYR A 57 -7.19 -1.65 5.29
N ASP A 58 -5.92 -1.35 5.54
CA ASP A 58 -5.17 -1.94 6.65
C ASP A 58 -5.64 -1.46 8.04
N SER A 59 -6.13 -0.22 8.12
CA SER A 59 -6.56 0.40 9.37
C SER A 59 -7.66 1.45 9.14
N ASP A 60 -8.62 1.53 10.06
CA ASP A 60 -9.70 2.52 10.01
C ASP A 60 -9.28 3.92 10.48
N THR A 61 -8.17 4.03 11.21
CA THR A 61 -7.69 5.29 11.82
C THR A 61 -6.58 5.94 11.01
N CYS A 62 -5.67 5.16 10.44
CA CYS A 62 -4.58 5.64 9.58
C CYS A 62 -4.37 4.65 8.45
N ARG A 63 -4.91 4.95 7.27
CA ARG A 63 -4.87 4.08 6.10
C ARG A 63 -3.55 4.26 5.40
N THR A 64 -2.75 3.20 5.31
CA THR A 64 -1.46 3.20 4.61
C THR A 64 -1.49 2.34 3.35
N THR A 65 -2.40 1.35 3.31
CA THR A 65 -2.62 0.51 2.15
C THR A 65 -4.11 0.35 1.90
N VAL A 66 -4.46 0.12 0.64
CA VAL A 66 -5.83 -0.16 0.21
C VAL A 66 -5.81 -1.27 -0.82
N THR A 67 -6.82 -2.13 -0.79
CA THR A 67 -7.16 -3.02 -1.90
C THR A 67 -8.49 -2.55 -2.48
N ALA A 68 -8.44 -1.98 -3.68
CA ALA A 68 -9.62 -1.61 -4.43
C ALA A 68 -10.12 -2.85 -5.17
N THR A 69 -11.38 -3.23 -4.96
CA THR A 69 -12.01 -4.38 -5.63
C THR A 69 -13.20 -3.91 -6.44
N CYS A 70 -13.21 -4.23 -7.72
CA CYS A 70 -14.28 -3.93 -8.65
C CYS A 70 -14.96 -5.25 -9.03
N SER A 71 -16.28 -5.32 -8.86
CA SER A 71 -17.07 -6.52 -9.13
C SER A 71 -18.27 -6.20 -10.01
N SER A 72 -18.58 -7.09 -10.96
CA SER A 72 -19.83 -7.08 -11.71
C SER A 72 -21.02 -7.30 -10.78
N SER A 73 -22.09 -6.52 -10.96
CA SER A 73 -23.35 -6.72 -10.22
C SER A 73 -24.04 -8.04 -10.55
N ASP A 74 -23.78 -8.58 -11.74
CA ASP A 74 -24.34 -9.84 -12.24
C ASP A 74 -23.26 -10.67 -12.94
N SER A 75 -22.78 -11.70 -12.25
CA SER A 75 -21.74 -12.60 -12.76
C SER A 75 -22.26 -13.56 -13.85
N SER A 76 -23.57 -13.63 -14.08
CA SER A 76 -24.14 -14.46 -15.15
C SER A 76 -24.00 -13.84 -16.54
N LEU A 77 -23.70 -12.54 -16.60
CA LEU A 77 -23.51 -11.81 -17.86
C LEU A 77 -22.13 -12.05 -18.48
N GLY A 78 -21.18 -12.64 -17.75
CA GLY A 78 -19.82 -12.91 -18.25
C GLY A 78 -19.06 -11.63 -18.63
N LEU A 79 -19.34 -10.52 -17.95
CA LEU A 79 -18.70 -9.23 -18.18
C LEU A 79 -17.37 -9.16 -17.45
N TYR A 80 -16.45 -8.38 -18.02
CA TYR A 80 -15.18 -8.07 -17.38
C TYR A 80 -15.35 -6.82 -16.53
N ALA A 81 -14.88 -6.90 -15.29
CA ALA A 81 -14.76 -5.78 -14.37
C ALA A 81 -13.37 -5.17 -14.55
N ALA A 82 -13.31 -3.86 -14.76
CA ALA A 82 -12.06 -3.11 -14.93
C ALA A 82 -11.96 -1.99 -13.91
N ILE A 83 -10.78 -1.85 -13.30
CA ILE A 83 -10.45 -0.71 -12.45
C ILE A 83 -9.71 0.32 -13.31
N VAL A 84 -10.33 1.49 -13.44
CA VAL A 84 -9.78 2.62 -14.18
C VAL A 84 -9.51 3.75 -13.20
N ALA A 85 -8.30 4.28 -13.21
CA ALA A 85 -7.88 5.43 -12.45
C ALA A 85 -7.87 6.68 -13.34
N ASN A 86 -8.20 7.83 -12.76
CA ASN A 86 -8.13 9.14 -13.42
C ASN A 86 -8.83 9.16 -14.79
N THR A 87 -9.93 8.41 -14.94
CA THR A 87 -10.79 8.33 -16.14
C THR A 87 -10.21 7.62 -17.36
N ASP A 88 -8.88 7.51 -17.51
CA ASP A 88 -8.27 6.90 -18.69
C ASP A 88 -7.14 5.89 -18.40
N GLN A 89 -6.71 5.73 -17.15
CA GLN A 89 -5.62 4.83 -16.78
C GLN A 89 -6.14 3.47 -16.31
N PHE A 90 -6.03 2.46 -17.16
CA PHE A 90 -6.39 1.09 -16.78
C PHE A 90 -5.35 0.51 -15.82
N LEU A 91 -5.78 0.15 -14.61
CA LEU A 91 -4.93 -0.52 -13.63
C LEU A 91 -4.92 -2.03 -13.85
N ASP A 92 -6.12 -2.63 -13.90
CA ASP A 92 -6.30 -4.06 -14.13
C ASP A 92 -7.75 -4.38 -14.53
N TYR A 93 -7.97 -5.55 -15.13
CA TYR A 93 -9.27 -6.04 -15.52
C TYR A 93 -9.34 -7.58 -15.47
N ALA A 94 -10.47 -8.12 -15.02
CA ALA A 94 -10.69 -9.56 -14.96
C ALA A 94 -12.18 -9.90 -15.10
N GLU A 95 -12.47 -11.17 -15.37
CA GLU A 95 -13.85 -11.66 -15.47
C GLU A 95 -14.54 -11.56 -14.10
N ASN A 96 -15.71 -10.91 -14.05
CA ASN A 96 -16.57 -10.72 -12.88
C ASN A 96 -15.98 -9.90 -11.71
N THR A 97 -14.71 -10.06 -11.35
CA THR A 97 -14.10 -9.35 -10.22
C THR A 97 -12.59 -9.19 -10.40
N VAL A 98 -12.10 -7.99 -10.15
CA VAL A 98 -10.68 -7.64 -10.14
C VAL A 98 -10.34 -6.88 -8.86
N SER A 99 -9.14 -7.10 -8.33
CA SER A 99 -8.64 -6.39 -7.15
C SER A 99 -7.25 -5.83 -7.44
N PHE A 100 -7.04 -4.56 -7.08
CA PHE A 100 -5.78 -3.89 -7.30
C PHE A 100 -5.28 -3.20 -6.01
N PRO A 101 -4.00 -3.38 -5.61
CA PRO A 101 -3.46 -2.77 -4.41
C PRO A 101 -3.02 -1.32 -4.65
N GLY A 102 -3.13 -0.50 -3.60
CA GLY A 102 -2.59 0.87 -3.55
C GLY A 102 -1.89 1.17 -2.23
N THR A 103 -1.01 2.15 -2.28
CA THR A 103 -0.20 2.63 -1.15
C THR A 103 -0.42 4.11 -0.93
N CYS A 104 -0.55 4.51 0.32
CA CYS A 104 -0.58 5.92 0.70
C CYS A 104 0.84 6.47 0.79
N THR A 105 1.07 7.68 0.30
CA THR A 105 2.33 8.41 0.51
C THR A 105 1.99 9.89 0.62
N ASP A 106 2.45 10.55 1.70
CA ASP A 106 2.21 11.97 1.95
C ASP A 106 0.73 12.42 1.92
N GLY A 107 -0.21 11.49 2.17
CA GLY A 107 -1.65 11.75 2.20
C GLY A 107 -2.39 11.47 0.89
N ASP A 108 -1.67 11.10 -0.16
CA ASP A 108 -2.22 10.77 -1.47
C ASP A 108 -2.08 9.27 -1.79
N TRP A 109 -3.04 8.75 -2.55
CA TRP A 109 -3.07 7.35 -2.95
C TRP A 109 -2.29 7.13 -4.23
N PHE A 110 -1.47 6.09 -4.24
CA PHE A 110 -0.71 5.68 -5.41
C PHE A 110 -0.99 4.22 -5.76
N MET A 111 -1.17 3.94 -7.05
CA MET A 111 -1.38 2.59 -7.59
C MET A 111 -0.61 2.40 -8.89
N GLY A 112 -0.34 1.16 -9.27
CA GLY A 112 0.22 0.82 -10.57
C GLY A 112 1.75 0.76 -10.61
N THR A 113 2.27 0.33 -11.76
CA THR A 113 3.69 0.35 -12.10
C THR A 113 3.84 0.87 -13.54
N PRO A 114 4.23 2.13 -13.76
CA PRO A 114 4.74 3.12 -12.80
C PRO A 114 3.69 3.63 -11.81
N SER A 115 4.15 4.12 -10.66
CA SER A 115 3.28 4.65 -9.59
C SER A 115 2.49 5.86 -10.09
N LEU A 116 1.18 5.74 -10.10
CA LEU A 116 0.21 6.76 -10.52
C LEU A 116 -0.52 7.30 -9.30
N GLU A 117 -0.55 8.62 -9.14
CA GLU A 117 -1.39 9.30 -8.14
C GLU A 117 -2.87 9.16 -8.50
N ILE A 118 -3.70 8.82 -7.53
CA ILE A 118 -5.10 8.49 -7.71
C ILE A 118 -5.99 9.66 -7.27
N VAL A 119 -6.62 10.29 -8.25
CA VAL A 119 -7.62 11.35 -8.04
C VAL A 119 -9.03 10.78 -8.14
N THR A 120 -9.29 9.93 -9.14
CA THR A 120 -10.56 9.22 -9.31
C THR A 120 -10.33 7.73 -9.53
N LEU A 121 -11.28 6.92 -9.06
CA LEU A 121 -11.32 5.49 -9.32
C LEU A 121 -12.71 5.08 -9.80
N GLU A 122 -12.72 4.37 -10.90
CA GLU A 122 -13.91 3.95 -11.63
C GLU A 122 -13.89 2.42 -11.76
N CYS A 123 -15.07 1.82 -11.64
CA CYS A 123 -15.28 0.39 -11.80
C CYS A 123 -16.19 0.18 -13.00
N ILE A 124 -15.59 -0.10 -14.15
CA ILE A 124 -16.29 -0.16 -15.44
C ILE A 124 -16.55 -1.62 -15.78
N LEU A 125 -17.77 -1.92 -16.23
CA LEU A 125 -18.11 -3.23 -16.79
C LEU A 125 -18.04 -3.16 -18.32
N THR A 126 -17.32 -4.11 -18.93
CA THR A 126 -17.18 -4.20 -20.38
C THR A 126 -17.31 -5.63 -20.86
N ASN A 127 -17.62 -5.81 -22.13
CA ASN A 127 -17.62 -7.12 -22.75
C ASN A 127 -16.18 -7.63 -22.92
N PRO A 128 -15.89 -8.94 -22.75
CA PRO A 128 -14.62 -9.50 -23.15
C PRO A 128 -14.33 -9.14 -24.62
N SER A 129 -13.14 -8.60 -24.87
CA SER A 129 -12.61 -8.30 -26.21
C SER A 129 -11.62 -9.37 -26.65
#